data_AF-A0A498LX52-F1
#
_entry.id   AF-A0A498LX52-F1
#
_cell.length_a   1.000
_cell.length_b   1.000
_cell.length_c   1.000
_cell.angle_alpha   90.00
_cell.angle_beta   90.00
_cell.angle_gamma   90.00
#
_symmetry.space_group_name_H-M   'P 1'
#
loop_
_entity.id
_entity.type
_entity.pdbx_description
1 polymer ?
#
loop_
_entity_poly.entity_id
_entity_poly.type
_entity_poly.pdbx_seq_one_letter_code
_entity_poly.pdbx_strand_id
1 'polypeptide(L)'
;MIERILEQQKALSQILSADRKTRHLVPQWQDTDVIESVSRALKPLQEFTDALSGEDYISVSYLKLVFHVFNTKILAADDEDSDLTKTIKSKILEYINKNYDGEDTQELLDMALFLDPRFKTNYIAADKLPNIKAKVMSDIKEISQKDAVNSESTTGRQNIDTDLPSSAKKTKKSLGSFFKTVAAMPVSLQLEEAIASELNSYLLNPTIDNPRGLTTSNES
;
A
#
# COMPACT_ATOMS: atom_id res chain seq x y z
N MET A 1 23.49 12.84 -5.86
CA MET A 1 24.82 13.35 -5.40
C MET A 1 25.95 12.41 -5.79
N ILE A 2 25.86 11.11 -5.45
CA ILE A 2 26.87 10.09 -5.78
C ILE A 2 27.11 9.98 -7.28
N GLU A 3 26.05 9.89 -8.10
CA GLU A 3 26.17 9.85 -9.56
C GLU A 3 26.89 11.09 -10.11
N ARG A 4 26.58 12.28 -9.59
CA ARG A 4 27.26 13.52 -9.98
C ARG A 4 28.75 13.52 -9.65
N ILE A 5 29.17 12.87 -8.56
CA ILE A 5 30.59 12.73 -8.21
C ILE A 5 31.29 11.80 -9.22
N LEU A 6 30.64 10.71 -9.62
CA LEU A 6 31.16 9.80 -10.66
C LEU A 6 31.25 10.50 -12.02
N GLU A 7 30.22 11.25 -12.44
CA GLU A 7 30.22 12.03 -13.68
C GLU A 7 31.34 13.08 -13.71
N GLN A 8 31.56 13.76 -12.58
CA GLN A 8 32.53 14.85 -12.46
C GLN A 8 33.93 14.38 -12.03
N GLN A 9 34.18 13.07 -11.90
CA GLN A 9 35.42 12.52 -11.37
C GLN A 9 36.67 13.07 -12.08
N LYS A 10 36.64 13.16 -13.41
CA LYS A 10 37.77 13.69 -14.21
C LYS A 10 38.03 15.17 -13.90
N ALA A 11 36.97 15.97 -13.81
CA ALA A 11 37.08 17.39 -13.50
C ALA A 11 37.58 17.61 -12.05
N LEU A 12 37.07 16.83 -11.10
CA LEU A 12 37.51 16.86 -9.70
C LEU A 12 38.99 16.46 -9.58
N SER A 13 39.41 15.40 -10.25
CA SER A 13 40.81 14.95 -10.25
C SER A 13 41.76 16.01 -10.83
N GLN A 14 41.36 16.71 -11.90
CA GLN A 14 42.14 17.81 -12.48
C GLN A 14 42.29 18.99 -11.51
N ILE A 15 41.22 19.42 -10.86
CA ILE A 15 41.25 20.54 -9.90
C ILE A 15 42.07 20.17 -8.66
N LEU A 16 41.86 18.97 -8.11
CA LEU A 16 42.53 18.50 -6.90
C LEU A 16 44.02 18.22 -7.11
N SER A 17 44.42 17.84 -8.32
CA SER A 17 45.83 17.63 -8.68
C SER A 17 46.58 18.94 -8.98
N ALA A 18 45.87 20.00 -9.34
CA ALA A 18 46.45 21.32 -9.57
C ALA A 18 46.90 22.01 -8.27
N ASP A 19 46.24 21.74 -7.14
CA ASP A 19 46.64 22.27 -5.83
C ASP A 19 47.48 21.23 -5.03
N ARG A 20 48.69 21.67 -4.62
CA ARG A 20 49.65 20.88 -3.85
C ARG A 20 49.10 20.45 -2.49
N LYS A 21 48.19 21.23 -1.88
CA LYS A 21 47.59 20.90 -0.59
C LYS A 21 46.53 19.83 -0.71
N THR A 22 45.75 19.80 -1.79
CA THR A 22 44.62 18.87 -1.98
C THR A 22 44.97 17.62 -2.77
N ARG A 23 46.22 17.50 -3.25
CA ARG A 23 46.66 16.36 -4.07
C ARG A 23 46.46 14.99 -3.39
N HIS A 24 46.45 14.94 -2.07
CA HIS A 24 46.18 13.72 -1.30
C HIS A 24 44.71 13.31 -1.27
N LEU A 25 43.78 14.18 -1.72
CA LEU A 25 42.34 13.93 -1.80
C LEU A 25 41.89 13.48 -3.19
N VAL A 26 42.81 13.32 -4.13
CA VAL A 26 42.47 12.81 -5.48
C VAL A 26 41.91 11.39 -5.32
N PRO A 27 40.66 11.12 -5.75
CA PRO A 27 40.04 9.82 -5.59
C PRO A 27 40.89 8.75 -6.27
N GLN A 28 41.26 7.71 -5.52
CA GLN A 28 41.90 6.54 -6.10
C GLN A 28 40.88 5.63 -6.79
N TRP A 29 41.39 4.64 -7.52
CA TRP A 29 40.55 3.63 -8.15
C TRP A 29 39.70 2.87 -7.11
N GLN A 30 40.24 2.65 -5.91
CA GLN A 30 39.55 2.01 -4.78
C GLN A 30 38.38 2.86 -4.28
N ASP A 31 38.59 4.16 -4.12
CA ASP A 31 37.53 5.09 -3.71
C ASP A 31 36.42 5.12 -4.76
N THR A 32 36.80 5.10 -6.03
CA THR A 32 35.84 5.10 -7.16
C THR A 32 35.01 3.82 -7.18
N ASP A 33 35.64 2.66 -6.97
CA ASP A 33 34.98 1.35 -6.93
C ASP A 33 33.96 1.24 -5.77
N VAL A 34 34.32 1.79 -4.60
CA VAL A 34 33.39 1.88 -3.46
C VAL A 34 32.20 2.79 -3.79
N ILE A 35 32.46 3.97 -4.37
CA ILE A 35 31.40 4.93 -4.74
C ILE A 35 30.47 4.31 -5.80
N GLU A 36 31.02 3.59 -6.78
CA GLU A 36 30.25 2.89 -7.80
C GLU A 36 29.40 1.76 -7.22
N SER A 37 29.96 0.96 -6.31
CA SER A 37 29.23 -0.09 -5.58
C SER A 37 28.06 0.49 -4.78
N VAL A 38 28.27 1.60 -4.07
CA VAL A 38 27.19 2.28 -3.32
C VAL A 38 26.14 2.84 -4.28
N SER A 39 26.56 3.43 -5.40
CA SER A 39 25.65 3.93 -6.43
C SER A 39 24.77 2.81 -6.99
N ARG A 40 25.34 1.64 -7.27
CA ARG A 40 24.62 0.48 -7.80
C ARG A 40 23.58 -0.05 -6.82
N ALA A 41 23.90 -0.07 -5.52
CA ALA A 41 22.96 -0.47 -4.48
C ALA A 41 21.78 0.51 -4.32
N LEU A 42 22.05 1.82 -4.40
CA LEU A 42 21.06 2.87 -4.08
C LEU A 42 20.24 3.33 -5.29
N LYS A 43 20.75 3.18 -6.51
CA LYS A 43 20.07 3.65 -7.73
C LYS A 43 18.67 3.03 -7.93
N PRO A 44 18.45 1.71 -7.78
CA PRO A 44 17.12 1.12 -7.86
C PRO A 44 16.14 1.70 -6.82
N LEU A 45 16.64 2.05 -5.62
CA LEU A 45 15.81 2.69 -4.58
C LEU A 45 15.46 4.13 -4.92
N GLN A 46 16.38 4.87 -5.57
CA GLN A 46 16.10 6.21 -6.06
C GLN A 46 15.02 6.18 -7.15
N GLU A 47 15.18 5.34 -8.18
CA GLU A 47 14.19 5.20 -9.26
C GLU A 47 12.83 4.78 -8.73
N PHE A 48 12.81 3.85 -7.77
CA PHE A 48 11.58 3.45 -7.10
C PHE A 48 10.94 4.61 -6.32
N THR A 49 11.73 5.39 -5.59
CA THR A 49 11.21 6.53 -4.80
C THR A 49 10.72 7.65 -5.70
N ASP A 50 11.38 7.91 -6.83
CA ASP A 50 10.92 8.86 -7.84
C ASP A 50 9.60 8.40 -8.46
N ALA A 51 9.48 7.12 -8.82
CA ALA A 51 8.24 6.54 -9.32
C ALA A 51 7.11 6.65 -8.27
N LEU A 52 7.39 6.26 -7.02
CA LEU A 52 6.43 6.36 -5.92
C LEU A 52 6.01 7.82 -5.65
N SER A 53 6.94 8.77 -5.74
CA SER A 53 6.65 10.20 -5.56
C SER A 53 5.83 10.80 -6.70
N GLY A 54 5.79 10.14 -7.86
CA GLY A 54 4.97 10.52 -9.01
C GLY A 54 3.53 10.02 -8.95
N GLU A 55 3.19 9.15 -8.00
CA GLU A 55 1.84 8.59 -7.87
C GLU A 55 0.92 9.53 -7.07
N ASP A 56 -0.23 9.87 -7.65
CA ASP A 56 -1.24 10.76 -7.02
C ASP A 56 -1.91 10.12 -5.80
N TYR A 57 -1.96 8.78 -5.73
CA TYR A 57 -2.70 8.04 -4.70
C TYR A 57 -1.94 6.80 -4.20
N ILE A 58 -1.19 6.98 -3.12
CA ILE A 58 -0.55 5.88 -2.39
C ILE A 58 -1.48 5.41 -1.28
N SER A 59 -2.01 4.19 -1.39
CA SER A 59 -2.80 3.54 -0.35
C SER A 59 -1.97 2.54 0.46
N VAL A 60 -2.40 2.27 1.70
CA VAL A 60 -1.73 1.33 2.62
C VAL A 60 -1.60 -0.09 2.03
N SER A 61 -2.52 -0.47 1.15
CA SER A 61 -2.50 -1.73 0.39
C SER A 61 -1.28 -1.91 -0.51
N TYR A 62 -0.65 -0.84 -0.99
CA TYR A 62 0.58 -0.94 -1.79
C TYR A 62 1.76 -1.42 -0.97
N LEU A 63 1.79 -1.17 0.34
CA LEU A 63 2.99 -1.35 1.13
C LEU A 63 3.47 -2.81 1.15
N LYS A 64 2.54 -3.76 1.21
CA LYS A 64 2.85 -5.20 1.11
C LYS A 64 3.44 -5.56 -0.25
N LEU A 65 2.90 -4.99 -1.33
CA LEU A 65 3.42 -5.16 -2.69
C LEU A 65 4.82 -4.55 -2.82
N VAL A 66 5.05 -3.37 -2.26
CA VAL A 66 6.36 -2.71 -2.23
C VAL A 66 7.40 -3.60 -1.55
N PHE A 67 7.07 -4.17 -0.38
CA PHE A 67 7.97 -5.09 0.30
C PHE A 67 8.24 -6.35 -0.52
N HIS A 68 7.24 -6.89 -1.20
CA HIS A 68 7.45 -8.03 -2.09
C HIS A 68 8.41 -7.69 -3.23
N VAL A 69 8.23 -6.54 -3.88
CA VAL A 69 9.10 -6.06 -4.97
C VAL A 69 10.52 -5.78 -4.47
N PHE A 70 10.66 -5.23 -3.26
CA PHE A 70 11.96 -4.99 -2.64
C PHE A 70 12.71 -6.30 -2.39
N ASN A 71 12.04 -7.29 -1.79
CA ASN A 71 12.66 -8.58 -1.49
C ASN A 71 12.97 -9.41 -2.75
N THR A 72 12.20 -9.27 -3.83
CA THR A 72 12.33 -10.15 -5.01
C THR A 72 13.05 -9.55 -6.21
N LYS A 73 12.98 -8.22 -6.40
CA LYS A 73 13.48 -7.57 -7.62
C LYS A 73 14.51 -6.47 -7.35
N ILE A 74 14.26 -5.57 -6.39
CA ILE A 74 15.07 -4.35 -6.23
C ILE A 74 16.29 -4.59 -5.34
N LEU A 75 16.12 -5.30 -4.23
CA LEU A 75 17.19 -5.59 -3.27
C LEU A 75 17.60 -7.07 -3.28
N ALA A 76 17.15 -7.84 -4.27
CA ALA A 76 17.64 -9.18 -4.49
C ALA A 76 19.16 -9.14 -4.79
N ALA A 77 19.88 -10.13 -4.26
CA ALA A 77 21.30 -10.25 -4.50
C ALA A 77 21.51 -10.73 -5.94
N ASP A 78 22.17 -9.90 -6.75
CA ASP A 78 22.56 -10.30 -8.10
C ASP A 78 23.99 -10.86 -8.06
N ASP A 79 24.29 -11.86 -8.89
CA ASP A 79 25.63 -12.47 -8.90
C ASP A 79 26.72 -11.47 -9.34
N GLU A 80 26.35 -10.47 -10.14
CA GLU A 80 27.20 -9.36 -10.62
C GLU A 80 27.46 -8.27 -9.57
N ASP A 81 26.81 -8.34 -8.40
CA ASP A 81 26.99 -7.37 -7.33
C ASP A 81 28.31 -7.59 -6.58
N SER A 82 28.99 -6.49 -6.26
CA SER A 82 30.13 -6.52 -5.33
C SER A 82 29.68 -6.93 -3.93
N ASP A 83 30.59 -7.49 -3.12
CA ASP A 83 30.29 -7.88 -1.73
C ASP A 83 29.73 -6.73 -0.90
N LEU A 84 30.21 -5.51 -1.16
CA LEU A 84 29.70 -4.29 -0.54
C LEU A 84 28.25 -4.02 -0.96
N THR A 85 27.93 -4.15 -2.25
CA THR A 85 26.57 -3.95 -2.79
C THR A 85 25.59 -4.95 -2.17
N LYS A 86 25.98 -6.23 -2.10
CA LYS A 86 25.20 -7.29 -1.45
C LYS A 86 24.96 -6.96 0.03
N THR A 87 26.01 -6.56 0.75
CA THR A 87 25.90 -6.18 2.17
C THR A 87 24.96 -5.00 2.39
N ILE A 88 25.01 -3.98 1.54
CA ILE A 88 24.11 -2.82 1.61
C ILE A 88 22.67 -3.26 1.35
N LYS A 89 22.42 -4.00 0.27
CA LYS A 89 21.08 -4.54 -0.06
C LYS A 89 20.51 -5.36 1.10
N SER A 90 21.30 -6.28 1.67
CA SER A 90 20.88 -7.11 2.81
C SER A 90 20.57 -6.29 4.06
N LYS A 91 21.39 -5.30 4.41
CA LYS A 91 21.13 -4.44 5.58
C LYS A 91 19.86 -3.61 5.42
N ILE A 92 19.59 -3.12 4.22
CA ILE A 92 18.36 -2.37 3.93
C ILE A 92 17.15 -3.29 4.05
N LEU A 93 17.22 -4.50 3.50
CA LEU A 93 16.16 -5.50 3.64
C LEU A 93 15.90 -5.89 5.09
N GLU A 94 16.97 -6.15 5.85
CA GLU A 94 16.87 -6.48 7.28
C GLU A 94 16.20 -5.34 8.05
N TYR A 95 16.60 -4.08 7.79
CA TYR A 95 15.99 -2.92 8.42
C TYR A 95 14.50 -2.83 8.10
N ILE A 96 14.11 -2.94 6.83
CA ILE A 96 12.70 -2.84 6.43
C ILE A 96 11.91 -3.99 7.07
N ASN A 97 12.34 -5.23 6.90
CA ASN A 97 11.62 -6.38 7.45
C ASN A 97 11.48 -6.28 8.98
N LYS A 98 12.52 -5.85 9.70
CA LYS A 98 12.46 -5.65 11.15
C LYS A 98 11.46 -4.58 11.60
N ASN A 99 11.35 -3.47 10.87
CA ASN A 99 10.41 -2.40 11.23
C ASN A 99 8.95 -2.80 11.00
N TYR A 100 8.69 -3.74 10.09
CA TYR A 100 7.35 -4.18 9.73
C TYR A 100 7.01 -5.59 10.25
N ASP A 101 7.85 -6.21 11.09
CA ASP A 101 7.65 -7.57 11.60
C ASP A 101 6.55 -7.68 12.68
N GLY A 102 5.98 -6.55 13.12
CA GLY A 102 4.92 -6.54 14.13
C GLY A 102 3.66 -7.26 13.64
N GLU A 103 3.13 -8.17 14.47
CA GLU A 103 1.94 -8.97 14.16
C GLU A 103 0.73 -8.10 13.77
N ASP A 104 0.44 -7.07 14.57
CA ASP A 104 -0.65 -6.11 14.31
C ASP A 104 -0.46 -5.36 12.98
N THR A 105 0.79 -5.06 12.62
CA THR A 105 1.11 -4.34 11.37
C THR A 105 0.96 -5.25 10.17
N GLN A 106 1.40 -6.50 10.28
CA GLN A 106 1.21 -7.50 9.23
C GLN A 106 -0.27 -7.80 9.01
N GLU A 107 -1.04 -7.93 10.08
CA GLU A 107 -2.49 -8.14 10.00
C GLU A 107 -3.20 -6.96 9.33
N LEU A 108 -2.86 -5.72 9.72
CA LEU A 108 -3.40 -4.51 9.10
C LEU A 108 -3.07 -4.45 7.59
N LEU A 109 -1.83 -4.79 7.22
CA LEU A 109 -1.39 -4.80 5.82
C LEU A 109 -2.08 -5.88 5.00
N ASP A 110 -2.24 -7.07 5.57
CA ASP A 110 -2.92 -8.19 4.93
C ASP A 110 -4.42 -7.87 4.74
N MET A 111 -5.06 -7.22 5.71
CA MET A 111 -6.43 -6.76 5.59
C MET A 111 -6.59 -5.63 4.56
N ALA A 112 -5.70 -4.64 4.57
CA ALA A 112 -5.72 -3.54 3.61
C ALA A 112 -5.51 -4.03 2.17
N LEU A 113 -4.64 -5.02 1.97
CA LEU A 113 -4.41 -5.65 0.68
C LEU A 113 -5.63 -6.44 0.20
N PHE A 114 -6.26 -7.21 1.09
CA PHE A 114 -7.44 -8.02 0.79
C PHE A 114 -8.65 -7.16 0.38
N LEU A 115 -8.85 -6.04 1.09
CA LEU A 115 -9.93 -5.10 0.83
C LEU A 115 -9.65 -4.19 -0.38
N ASP A 116 -8.43 -4.17 -0.92
CA ASP A 116 -8.12 -3.43 -2.14
C ASP A 116 -8.52 -4.23 -3.39
N PRO A 117 -9.48 -3.72 -4.21
CA PRO A 117 -9.94 -4.41 -5.41
C PRO A 117 -8.85 -4.67 -6.45
N ARG A 118 -7.72 -3.96 -6.39
CA ARG A 118 -6.60 -4.10 -7.33
C ARG A 118 -5.76 -5.34 -7.05
N PHE A 119 -5.64 -5.76 -5.78
CA PHE A 119 -4.70 -6.80 -5.38
C PHE A 119 -5.38 -8.06 -4.84
N LYS A 120 -6.49 -7.90 -4.11
CA LYS A 120 -7.28 -9.00 -3.52
C LYS A 120 -6.40 -10.07 -2.87
N THR A 121 -6.22 -11.20 -3.55
CA THR A 121 -5.49 -12.37 -3.03
C THR A 121 -4.08 -12.55 -3.61
N ASN A 122 -3.68 -11.75 -4.60
CA ASN A 122 -2.51 -12.05 -5.45
C ASN A 122 -1.16 -11.97 -4.73
N TYR A 123 -1.11 -11.35 -3.54
CA TYR A 123 0.11 -11.19 -2.74
C TYR A 123 -0.06 -11.63 -1.28
N ILE A 124 -1.15 -12.36 -0.98
CA ILE A 124 -1.42 -12.93 0.34
C ILE A 124 -1.02 -14.40 0.31
N ALA A 125 -0.30 -14.84 1.34
CA ALA A 125 0.05 -16.25 1.48
C ALA A 125 -1.22 -17.10 1.72
N ALA A 126 -1.35 -18.22 1.02
CA ALA A 126 -2.59 -19.01 0.96
C ALA A 126 -3.03 -19.57 2.34
N ASP A 127 -2.09 -19.70 3.26
CA ASP A 127 -2.26 -20.09 4.66
C ASP A 127 -2.92 -19.01 5.52
N LYS A 128 -2.68 -17.72 5.21
CA LYS A 128 -3.25 -16.58 5.95
C LYS A 128 -4.60 -16.11 5.43
N LEU A 129 -4.92 -16.46 4.18
CA LEU A 129 -6.18 -16.10 3.54
C LEU A 129 -7.46 -16.49 4.33
N PRO A 130 -7.59 -17.71 4.89
CA PRO A 130 -8.79 -18.07 5.66
C PRO A 130 -8.94 -17.24 6.94
N ASN A 131 -7.84 -16.90 7.61
CA ASN A 131 -7.86 -16.09 8.83
C ASN A 131 -8.29 -14.65 8.53
N ILE A 132 -7.78 -14.06 7.45
CA ILE A 132 -8.15 -12.72 7.00
C ILE A 132 -9.63 -12.68 6.61
N LYS A 133 -10.12 -13.70 5.88
CA LYS A 133 -11.54 -13.81 5.51
C LYS A 133 -12.44 -13.88 6.75
N ALA A 134 -12.09 -14.71 7.73
CA ALA A 134 -12.84 -14.85 8.97
C ALA A 134 -12.88 -13.54 9.77
N LYS A 135 -11.74 -12.82 9.84
CA LYS A 135 -11.66 -11.54 10.54
C LYS A 135 -12.50 -10.45 9.86
N VAL A 136 -12.40 -10.32 8.54
CA VAL A 136 -13.21 -9.36 7.78
C VAL A 136 -14.70 -9.65 7.96
N MET A 137 -15.12 -10.91 7.98
CA MET A 137 -16.51 -11.28 8.27
C MET A 137 -16.94 -10.85 9.68
N SER A 138 -16.08 -11.06 10.69
CA SER A 138 -16.33 -10.63 12.07
C SER A 138 -16.46 -9.10 12.17
N ASP A 139 -15.55 -8.36 11.53
CA ASP A 139 -15.52 -6.90 11.55
C ASP A 139 -16.78 -6.32 10.86
N ILE A 140 -17.19 -6.87 9.71
CA ILE A 140 -18.42 -6.46 9.00
C ILE A 140 -19.67 -6.74 9.87
N LYS A 141 -19.69 -7.87 10.57
CA LYS A 141 -20.78 -8.22 11.49
C LYS A 141 -20.86 -7.24 12.66
N GLU A 142 -19.72 -6.87 13.25
CA GLU A 142 -19.67 -5.92 14.36
C GLU A 142 -20.12 -4.52 13.94
N ILE A 143 -19.71 -4.05 12.76
CA ILE A 143 -20.14 -2.76 12.19
C ILE A 143 -21.65 -2.77 11.95
N SER A 144 -22.19 -3.84 11.36
CA SER A 144 -23.62 -3.99 11.08
C SER A 144 -24.47 -3.99 12.36
N GLN A 145 -23.95 -4.51 13.47
CA GLN A 145 -24.62 -4.47 14.77
C GLN A 145 -24.56 -3.09 15.43
N LYS A 146 -23.46 -2.35 15.26
CA LYS A 146 -23.31 -0.97 15.76
C LYS A 146 -24.24 0.02 15.05
N ASP A 147 -24.46 -0.13 13.74
CA ASP A 147 -25.38 0.71 12.97
C ASP A 147 -26.86 0.49 13.33
N ALA A 148 -27.20 -0.72 13.81
CA ALA A 148 -28.53 -1.01 14.34
C ALA A 148 -28.81 -0.28 15.67
N VAL A 149 -27.80 -0.12 16.53
CA VAL A 149 -27.92 0.56 17.84
C VAL A 149 -27.90 2.09 17.71
N ASN A 150 -27.12 2.65 16.78
CA ASN A 150 -27.08 4.10 16.54
C ASN A 150 -28.34 4.66 15.83
N SER A 151 -29.18 3.80 15.26
CA SER A 151 -30.46 4.21 14.68
C SER A 151 -31.58 4.43 15.72
N GLU A 152 -31.38 4.06 17.00
CA GLU A 152 -32.38 4.22 18.07
C GLU A 152 -32.10 5.40 19.02
N SER A 153 -31.00 6.13 18.88
CA SER A 153 -30.61 7.24 19.78
C SER A 153 -30.55 8.61 19.10
N THR A 154 -31.60 8.96 18.35
CA THR A 154 -31.98 10.37 18.10
C THR A 154 -33.47 10.60 18.33
N THR A 155 -33.93 10.30 19.55
CA THR A 155 -35.15 10.90 20.12
C THR A 155 -34.77 11.62 21.40
N GLY A 156 -34.64 12.94 21.33
CA GLY A 156 -34.50 13.76 22.54
C GLY A 156 -33.64 15.00 22.37
N ARG A 157 -34.09 16.00 21.60
CA ARG A 157 -33.82 17.39 21.98
C ARG A 157 -35.10 18.21 21.81
N GLN A 158 -35.47 18.83 22.93
CA GLN A 158 -36.76 19.44 23.19
C GLN A 158 -37.06 20.63 22.26
N ASN A 159 -38.36 20.79 22.03
CA ASN A 159 -39.06 21.88 21.37
C ASN A 159 -38.58 23.27 21.80
N ILE A 160 -38.49 24.18 20.82
CA ILE A 160 -38.96 25.57 20.99
C ILE A 160 -39.89 25.86 19.82
N ASP A 161 -41.13 26.22 20.16
CA ASP A 161 -42.20 26.70 19.29
C ASP A 161 -41.78 27.86 18.40
N THR A 162 -42.14 27.81 17.12
CA THR A 162 -42.68 28.99 16.42
C THR A 162 -43.60 28.54 15.27
N ASP A 163 -44.69 29.28 15.13
CA ASP A 163 -45.97 29.00 14.48
C ASP A 163 -46.02 29.08 12.94
N LEU A 164 -46.93 28.29 12.33
CA LEU A 164 -47.62 28.44 11.02
C LEU A 164 -46.94 28.06 9.65
N PRO A 165 -47.69 27.81 8.54
CA PRO A 165 -47.84 26.44 7.99
C PRO A 165 -47.56 26.28 6.47
N SER A 166 -47.62 25.01 6.02
CA SER A 166 -48.06 24.55 4.69
C SER A 166 -47.05 24.42 3.52
N SER A 167 -46.78 23.15 3.17
CA SER A 167 -47.12 22.53 1.86
C SER A 167 -45.98 21.75 1.16
N ALA A 168 -46.43 20.70 0.45
CA ALA A 168 -45.74 19.92 -0.59
C ALA A 168 -44.72 18.85 -0.15
N LYS A 169 -45.29 17.66 0.05
CA LYS A 169 -44.66 16.33 0.06
C LYS A 169 -43.66 16.15 -1.09
N LYS A 170 -42.38 15.93 -0.76
CA LYS A 170 -41.50 15.05 -1.53
C LYS A 170 -40.78 14.13 -0.57
N THR A 171 -41.32 12.92 -0.41
CA THR A 171 -40.67 11.82 0.29
C THR A 171 -39.40 11.46 -0.46
N LYS A 172 -38.25 11.94 0.04
CA LYS A 172 -36.94 11.42 -0.37
C LYS A 172 -36.94 9.95 0.04
N LYS A 173 -36.98 9.05 -0.95
CA LYS A 173 -36.75 7.61 -0.74
C LYS A 173 -35.30 7.48 -0.27
N SER A 174 -35.13 7.41 1.04
CA SER A 174 -33.84 7.18 1.68
C SER A 174 -33.39 5.76 1.37
N LEU A 175 -32.09 5.54 1.20
CA LEU A 175 -31.49 4.21 0.95
C LEU A 175 -32.01 3.15 1.94
N GLY A 176 -32.33 3.57 3.17
CA GLY A 176 -32.91 2.73 4.22
C GLY A 176 -34.24 2.04 3.84
N SER A 177 -34.99 2.56 2.86
CA SER A 177 -36.22 1.89 2.42
C SER A 177 -35.97 0.64 1.57
N PHE A 178 -34.77 0.49 1.00
CA PHE A 178 -34.42 -0.68 0.19
C PHE A 178 -33.99 -1.87 1.08
N PHE A 179 -33.45 -1.62 2.26
CA PHE A 179 -32.99 -2.67 3.19
C PHE A 179 -34.12 -3.27 4.03
N LYS A 180 -35.28 -2.61 4.15
CA LYS A 180 -36.38 -3.03 5.03
C LYS A 180 -37.28 -4.15 4.45
N THR A 181 -37.07 -4.55 3.20
CA THR A 181 -37.92 -5.56 2.53
C THR A 181 -37.48 -7.00 2.78
N VAL A 182 -36.42 -7.25 3.56
CA VAL A 182 -36.01 -8.61 3.95
C VAL A 182 -36.25 -8.80 5.45
N ALA A 183 -37.49 -9.08 5.84
CA ALA A 183 -37.81 -9.42 7.22
C ALA A 183 -38.85 -10.56 7.27
N ALA A 184 -38.35 -11.79 7.36
CA ALA A 184 -38.99 -12.89 8.10
C ALA A 184 -38.08 -14.13 8.09
N MET A 185 -37.12 -14.22 9.03
CA MET A 185 -36.40 -15.43 9.55
C MET A 185 -35.25 -14.94 10.47
N PRO A 186 -34.66 -15.78 11.35
CA PRO A 186 -33.83 -15.30 12.46
C PRO A 186 -32.61 -14.50 11.97
N VAL A 187 -32.63 -13.21 12.30
CA VAL A 187 -31.79 -12.10 11.77
C VAL A 187 -30.27 -12.35 11.85
N SER A 188 -29.82 -13.24 12.74
CA SER A 188 -28.41 -13.55 12.94
C SER A 188 -27.80 -14.43 11.83
N LEU A 189 -28.54 -15.44 11.34
CA LEU A 189 -28.00 -16.42 10.38
C LEU A 189 -28.05 -15.90 8.94
N GLN A 190 -29.11 -15.15 8.57
CA GLN A 190 -29.21 -14.53 7.25
C GLN A 190 -28.13 -13.47 7.01
N LEU A 191 -27.72 -12.73 8.05
CA LEU A 191 -26.71 -11.69 7.93
C LEU A 191 -25.33 -12.28 7.63
N GLU A 192 -24.93 -13.35 8.32
CA GLU A 192 -23.65 -14.02 8.04
C GLU A 192 -23.61 -14.65 6.64
N GLU A 193 -24.71 -15.28 6.22
CA GLU A 193 -24.78 -15.90 4.90
C GLU A 193 -24.81 -14.84 3.78
N ALA A 194 -25.46 -13.70 4.01
CA ALA A 194 -25.44 -12.54 3.12
C ALA A 194 -24.03 -11.93 3.00
N ILE A 195 -23.35 -11.68 4.13
CA ILE A 195 -21.97 -11.16 4.15
C ILE A 195 -21.01 -12.12 3.43
N ALA A 196 -21.14 -13.42 3.67
CA ALA A 196 -20.33 -14.42 2.98
C ALA A 196 -20.60 -14.45 1.47
N SER A 197 -21.85 -14.29 1.05
CA SER A 197 -22.21 -14.23 -0.38
C SER A 197 -21.65 -12.98 -1.07
N GLU A 198 -21.70 -11.82 -0.40
CA GLU A 198 -21.17 -10.56 -0.91
C GLU A 198 -19.65 -10.59 -1.00
N LEU A 199 -18.98 -11.12 0.03
CA LEU A 199 -17.53 -11.26 0.04
C LEU A 199 -17.04 -12.23 -1.05
N ASN A 200 -17.76 -13.34 -1.27
CA ASN A 200 -17.46 -14.24 -2.38
C ASN A 200 -17.71 -13.56 -3.73
N SER A 201 -18.75 -12.74 -3.87
CA SER A 201 -19.00 -11.95 -5.08
C SER A 201 -17.88 -10.94 -5.34
N TYR A 202 -17.39 -10.26 -4.30
CA TYR A 202 -16.24 -9.34 -4.39
C TYR A 202 -14.97 -10.04 -4.88
N LEU A 203 -14.68 -11.25 -4.36
CA LEU A 203 -13.52 -12.03 -4.77
C LEU A 203 -13.62 -12.53 -6.21
N LEU A 204 -14.82 -12.85 -6.70
CA LEU A 204 -15.06 -13.31 -8.07
C LEU A 204 -15.01 -12.18 -9.11
N ASN A 205 -15.19 -10.93 -8.70
CA ASN A 205 -15.05 -9.80 -9.61
C ASN A 205 -13.60 -9.72 -10.14
N PRO A 206 -13.38 -9.22 -11.36
CA PRO A 206 -12.02 -8.99 -11.84
C PRO A 206 -11.28 -7.98 -10.96
N THR A 207 -9.96 -8.07 -10.90
CA THR A 207 -9.12 -7.02 -10.32
C THR A 207 -9.16 -5.79 -11.21
N ILE A 208 -9.22 -4.60 -10.60
CA ILE A 208 -9.21 -3.36 -11.37
C ILE A 208 -7.76 -3.10 -11.79
N ASP A 209 -7.47 -3.07 -13.09
CA ASP A 209 -6.21 -2.54 -13.58
C ASP A 209 -6.17 -1.04 -13.30
N ASN A 210 -5.09 -0.58 -12.67
CA ASN A 210 -4.90 0.83 -12.38
C ASN A 210 -5.01 1.61 -13.71
N PRO A 211 -5.99 2.53 -13.88
CA PRO A 211 -6.17 3.22 -15.14
C PRO A 211 -5.15 4.36 -15.22
N ARG A 212 -3.89 3.99 -15.47
CA ARG A 212 -2.75 4.76 -16.01
C ARG A 212 -1.48 4.02 -15.62
N GLY A 213 -0.76 3.46 -16.61
CA GLY A 213 0.62 3.02 -16.39
C GLY A 213 1.05 1.67 -16.96
N LEU A 214 0.29 1.01 -17.85
CA LEU A 214 0.86 0.01 -18.75
C LEU A 214 0.17 0.09 -20.11
N THR A 215 0.60 1.03 -20.95
CA THR A 215 0.49 0.81 -22.39
C THR A 215 1.55 -0.23 -22.73
N THR A 216 1.18 -1.51 -22.67
CA THR A 216 1.86 -2.54 -23.44
C THR A 216 1.58 -2.24 -24.90
N SER A 217 2.45 -1.47 -25.53
CA SER A 217 2.53 -1.36 -26.98
C SER A 217 3.07 -2.68 -27.53
N ASN A 218 2.21 -3.69 -27.56
CA ASN A 218 2.34 -4.79 -28.49
C ASN A 218 1.70 -4.32 -29.80
N GLU A 219 2.52 -3.99 -30.79
CA GLU A 219 2.09 -4.09 -32.19
C GLU A 219 3.30 -4.36 -33.09
N SER A 220 3.26 -5.58 -33.66
CA SER A 220 3.85 -6.09 -34.91
C SER A 220 5.37 -6.11 -35.10
#